data_AF-A0A263D971-F1
#
_entry.id   AF-A0A263D971-F1
#
_cell.length_a   1.000
_cell.length_b   1.000
_cell.length_c   1.000
_cell.angle_alpha   90.00
_cell.angle_beta   90.00
_cell.angle_gamma   90.00
#
_symmetry.space_group_name_H-M   'P 1'
#
loop_
_entity.id
_entity.type
_entity.pdbx_description
1 polymer ?
#
loop_
_entity_poly.entity_id
_entity_poly.type
_entity_poly.pdbx_seq_one_letter_code
_entity_poly.pdbx_strand_id
1 'polypeptide(L)' 'MSEHEGTAEEAARPLLRVVRGDPDDAELAALTAVLAAASPVPGGGGPVRRSAWADRAAALRHLPRPGPGAWRASGLPH' A
#
# COMPACT_ATOMS: atom_id res chain seq x y z
N MET A 1 32.60 -10.07 -18.53
CA MET A 1 31.77 -11.06 -17.80
C MET A 1 31.76 -10.68 -16.32
N SER A 2 30.96 -9.69 -15.94
CA SER A 2 30.71 -9.31 -14.54
C SER A 2 29.31 -8.71 -14.48
N GLU A 3 28.28 -9.55 -14.56
CA GLU A 3 26.85 -9.14 -14.54
C GLU A 3 26.01 -10.05 -13.63
N HIS A 4 26.54 -10.46 -12.46
CA HIS A 4 25.81 -11.37 -11.56
C HIS A 4 25.76 -10.95 -10.08
N GLU A 5 26.15 -9.73 -9.69
CA GLU A 5 26.20 -9.32 -8.27
C GLU A 5 25.00 -8.47 -7.82
N GLY A 6 24.26 -7.84 -8.74
CA GLY A 6 23.14 -6.94 -8.43
C GLY A 6 21.87 -7.59 -7.86
N THR A 7 21.66 -8.89 -8.05
CA THR A 7 20.42 -9.58 -7.64
C THR A 7 20.46 -10.12 -6.20
N ALA A 8 21.64 -10.39 -5.66
CA ALA A 8 21.78 -10.94 -4.30
C ALA A 8 21.67 -9.86 -3.22
N GLU A 9 22.13 -8.65 -3.50
CA GLU A 9 22.08 -7.52 -2.57
C GLU A 9 20.69 -6.86 -2.49
N GLU A 10 19.91 -6.94 -3.58
CA GLU A 10 18.48 -6.58 -3.60
C GLU A 10 17.65 -7.53 -2.71
N ALA A 11 17.96 -8.83 -2.73
CA ALA A 11 17.31 -9.83 -1.88
C ALA A 11 17.62 -9.66 -0.37
N ALA A 12 18.70 -8.95 -0.02
CA ALA A 12 19.09 -8.74 1.36
C ALA A 12 18.33 -7.59 2.05
N ARG A 13 17.53 -6.79 1.31
CA ARG A 13 16.75 -5.71 1.94
C ARG A 13 15.48 -6.27 2.58
N PRO A 14 15.24 -5.99 3.87
CA PRO A 14 14.05 -6.50 4.55
C PRO A 14 12.78 -5.87 3.96
N LEU A 15 11.79 -6.71 3.65
CA LEU A 15 10.48 -6.29 3.12
C LEU A 15 9.66 -5.46 4.14
N LEU A 16 9.89 -5.69 5.43
CA LEU A 16 9.26 -5.01 6.55
C LEU A 16 10.32 -4.71 7.61
N ARG A 17 10.29 -3.49 8.19
CA ARG A 17 11.16 -3.10 9.30
C ARG A 17 10.35 -2.50 10.44
N VAL A 18 10.53 -3.03 11.65
CA VAL A 18 9.99 -2.43 12.87
C VAL A 18 10.86 -1.22 13.25
N VAL A 19 10.27 -0.03 13.24
CA VAL A 19 10.98 1.23 13.60
C VAL A 19 10.77 1.61 15.07
N ARG A 20 9.71 1.07 15.69
CA ARG A 20 9.34 1.31 17.09
C ARG A 20 8.52 0.14 17.63
N GLY A 21 8.69 -0.19 18.91
CA GLY A 21 8.01 -1.30 19.58
C GLY A 21 8.86 -2.58 19.58
N ASP A 22 8.44 -3.57 20.37
CA ASP A 22 9.05 -4.90 20.47
C ASP A 22 7.93 -5.95 20.35
N PRO A 23 7.43 -6.23 19.12
CA PRO A 23 6.33 -7.15 18.93
C PRO A 23 6.76 -8.58 19.25
N ASP A 24 5.85 -9.36 19.82
CA ASP A 24 6.10 -10.79 19.99
C ASP A 24 5.98 -11.55 18.66
N ASP A 25 6.37 -12.83 18.67
CA ASP A 25 6.35 -13.69 17.48
C ASP A 25 4.94 -13.81 16.88
N ALA A 26 3.90 -13.82 17.73
CA ALA A 26 2.53 -13.97 17.29
C ALA A 26 2.01 -12.69 16.62
N GLU A 27 2.35 -11.52 17.17
CA GLU A 27 2.03 -10.22 16.61
C GLU A 27 2.74 -10.00 15.26
N LEU A 28 4.02 -10.38 15.15
CA LEU A 28 4.76 -10.29 13.90
C LEU A 28 4.19 -11.22 12.82
N ALA A 29 3.81 -12.45 13.21
CA ALA A 29 3.16 -13.40 12.31
C ALA A 29 1.78 -12.88 11.85
N ALA A 30 0.97 -12.33 12.77
CA ALA A 30 -0.34 -11.79 12.46
C ALA A 30 -0.24 -10.61 11.46
N LEU A 31 0.69 -9.69 11.68
CA LEU A 31 0.94 -8.57 10.76
C LEU A 31 1.34 -9.08 9.36
N THR A 32 2.25 -10.06 9.32
CA THR A 32 2.72 -10.65 8.05
C THR A 32 1.58 -11.34 7.30
N ALA A 33 0.73 -12.09 8.00
CA ALA A 33 -0.43 -12.76 7.43
C ALA A 33 -1.44 -11.76 6.84
N VAL A 34 -1.70 -10.65 7.54
CA VAL A 34 -2.58 -9.57 7.06
C VAL A 34 -2.02 -8.94 5.79
N LEU A 35 -0.72 -8.65 5.74
CA LEU A 35 -0.07 -8.09 4.55
C LEU A 35 -0.12 -9.05 3.36
N ALA A 36 0.15 -10.34 3.59
CA ALA A 36 0.03 -11.37 2.57
C ALA A 36 -1.39 -11.48 2.01
N ALA A 37 -2.41 -11.41 2.89
CA ALA A 37 -3.82 -11.45 2.49
C ALA A 37 -4.28 -10.17 1.76
N ALA A 38 -3.70 -9.01 2.07
CA ALA A 38 -3.99 -7.75 1.42
C ALA A 38 -3.25 -7.58 0.07
N SER A 39 -2.23 -8.40 -0.19
CA SER A 39 -1.47 -8.33 -1.43
C SER A 39 -2.38 -8.64 -2.63
N PRO A 40 -2.44 -7.77 -3.64
CA PRO A 40 -3.25 -8.04 -4.82
C PRO A 40 -2.76 -9.31 -5.52
N VAL A 41 -3.68 -10.20 -5.86
CA VAL A 41 -3.39 -11.33 -6.75
C VAL A 41 -3.01 -10.73 -8.11
N PRO A 42 -1.85 -11.08 -8.69
CA PRO A 42 -1.50 -10.67 -10.04
C PRO A 42 -2.43 -11.41 -11.02
N GLY A 43 -3.58 -10.83 -11.32
CA GLY A 43 -4.56 -11.44 -12.21
C GLY A 43 -5.86 -10.65 -12.31
N GLY A 44 -6.13 -10.15 -13.52
CA GLY A 44 -7.42 -9.56 -13.89
C GLY A 44 -7.29 -8.14 -14.41
N GLY A 45 -7.09 -7.99 -15.71
CA GLY A 45 -7.08 -6.71 -16.45
C GLY A 45 -8.47 -6.07 -16.51
N GLY A 46 -9.05 -5.75 -15.36
CA GLY A 46 -10.15 -4.80 -15.27
C GLY A 46 -9.65 -3.37 -15.49
N PRO A 47 -10.56 -2.42 -15.79
CA PRO A 47 -10.16 -1.02 -15.83
C PRO A 47 -9.52 -0.64 -14.50
N VAL A 48 -8.29 -0.11 -14.55
CA VAL A 48 -7.59 0.41 -13.37
C VAL A 48 -8.49 1.47 -12.76
N ARG A 49 -9.11 1.17 -11.61
CA ARG A 49 -9.81 2.21 -10.86
C ARG A 49 -8.76 3.25 -10.50
N ARG A 50 -8.91 4.47 -11.03
CA ARG A 50 -8.11 5.60 -10.58
C ARG A 50 -8.22 5.68 -9.06
N SER A 51 -7.08 5.74 -8.39
CA SER A 51 -7.07 5.91 -6.94
C SER A 51 -7.80 7.21 -6.62
N ALA A 52 -8.53 7.24 -5.50
CA ALA A 52 -9.17 8.48 -5.06
C ALA A 52 -8.14 9.60 -4.80
N TRP A 53 -6.89 9.24 -4.50
CA TRP A 53 -5.73 10.13 -4.42
C TRP A 53 -5.39 10.82 -5.74
N ALA A 54 -5.65 10.18 -6.88
CA ALA A 54 -5.39 10.71 -8.21
C ALA A 54 -6.59 11.48 -8.79
N ASP A 55 -7.63 11.73 -7.99
CA ASP A 55 -8.81 12.47 -8.45
C ASP A 55 -8.49 13.97 -8.56
N ARG A 56 -8.61 14.52 -9.78
CA ARG A 56 -8.39 15.94 -10.03
C ARG A 56 -9.39 16.84 -9.28
N ALA A 57 -10.59 16.34 -9.00
CA ALA A 57 -11.58 17.10 -8.22
C ALA A 57 -11.06 17.42 -6.80
N ALA A 58 -10.18 16.58 -6.24
CA ALA A 58 -9.56 16.85 -4.95
C ALA A 58 -8.64 18.10 -4.98
N ALA A 59 -7.92 18.30 -6.09
CA ALA A 59 -7.05 19.48 -6.30
C ALA A 59 -7.81 20.79 -6.52
N LEU A 60 -9.13 20.73 -6.73
CA LEU A 60 -9.99 21.90 -6.99
C LEU A 60 -10.69 22.41 -5.72
N ARG A 61 -10.26 21.96 -4.53
CA ARG A 61 -10.82 22.35 -3.21
C ARG A 61 -12.35 22.24 -3.13
N HIS A 62 -12.89 21.16 -3.67
CA HIS A 62 -14.31 20.84 -3.47
C HIS A 62 -14.53 20.09 -2.15
N LEU A 63 -15.59 20.46 -1.43
CA LEU A 63 -16.03 19.68 -0.28
C LEU A 63 -16.56 18.31 -0.76
N PRO A 64 -16.19 17.20 -0.08
CA PRO A 64 -16.76 15.89 -0.37
C PRO A 64 -18.29 15.94 -0.22
N ARG A 65 -19.02 15.48 -1.23
CA ARG A 65 -20.48 15.31 -1.11
C ARG A 65 -20.79 14.07 -0.26
N PRO A 66 -21.82 14.10 0.61
CA PRO A 66 -22.26 12.91 1.33
C PRO A 66 -22.63 11.78 0.37
N GLY A 67 -22.15 10.57 0.65
CA GLY A 67 -22.41 9.40 -0.19
C GLY A 67 -21.46 8.25 0.08
N PRO A 68 -21.63 7.11 -0.62
CA PRO A 68 -20.73 5.96 -0.50
C PRO A 68 -19.27 6.37 -0.73
N GLY A 69 -18.40 6.03 0.22
CA GLY A 69 -16.97 6.36 0.16
C GLY A 69 -16.60 7.77 0.62
N ALA A 70 -17.56 8.66 0.93
CA ALA A 70 -17.28 10.03 1.35
C ALA A 70 -16.44 10.12 2.64
N TRP A 71 -16.66 9.21 3.60
CA TRP A 71 -15.85 9.13 4.82
C TRP A 71 -14.39 8.74 4.55
N ARG A 72 -14.13 7.92 3.52
CA ARG A 72 -12.76 7.59 3.12
C ARG A 72 -12.10 8.75 2.37
N ALA A 73 -12.88 9.52 1.62
CA ALA A 73 -12.39 10.66 0.85
C ALA A 73 -12.06 11.89 1.71
N SER A 74 -12.65 12.03 2.91
CA SER A 74 -12.41 13.20 3.78
C SER A 74 -10.98 13.29 4.31
N GLY A 75 -10.24 12.18 4.36
CA GLY A 75 -8.84 12.13 4.78
C GLY A 75 -7.83 12.33 3.65
N LEU A 76 -8.27 12.59 2.42
CA LEU A 76 -7.39 12.82 1.28
C LEU A 76 -6.84 14.26 1.30
N PRO A 77 -5.60 14.49 0.83
CA PRO A 77 -5.03 15.83 0.76
C PRO A 77 -5.83 16.74 -0.18
N HIS A 78 -5.84 18.04 0.14
CA HIS A 78 -6.50 19.10 -0.65
C HIS A 78 -5.48 20.02 -1.32
#